data_AF-A0A024ULC6-F1
#
_entry.id   AF-A0A024ULC6-F1
#
_cell.length_a   1.000
_cell.length_b   1.000
_cell.length_c   1.000
_cell.angle_alpha   90.00
_cell.angle_beta   90.00
_cell.angle_gamma   90.00
#
_symmetry.space_group_name_H-M   'P 1'
#
loop_
_entity.id
_entity.type
_entity.pdbx_description
1 polymer ?
#
loop_
_entity_poly.entity_id
_entity_poly.type
_entity_poly.pdbx_seq_one_letter_code
_entity_poly.pdbx_strand_id
1 'polypeptide(L)'
;METCPLDALWHIMAFLPSMDLASCYALNKSIHSAWTSFLGEMRIINMSYSLEKHRHAVTTLVRHASRARQVVLTGSHTLITDTYFNGTLAVYLNKMDHLVHVSVSYCTKLSELLLSSPTLESLHLSGCDQLTDLELQCPRLNSLTCAWCRSLNVPKFVTSSDVPNLTQLVLTGWDPTAASANVHVDHLLRTCPTVTFLNVSNVSFSNAGLHAIFASSSLRSVVFSQPQANVWVDGTWSLEELDACRRRRPDVQVLLL
;
A
#
# COMPACT_ATOMS: atom_id res chain seq x y z
N MET A 1 21.79 3.94 -14.59
CA MET A 1 21.58 4.94 -13.52
C MET A 1 20.40 4.49 -12.71
N GLU A 2 20.62 3.90 -11.53
CA GLU A 2 19.55 3.21 -10.79
C GLU A 2 18.62 4.14 -10.02
N THR A 3 19.08 5.36 -9.71
CA THR A 3 18.32 6.42 -9.07
C THR A 3 18.81 7.78 -9.58
N CYS A 4 17.90 8.74 -9.71
CA CYS A 4 18.23 10.15 -9.91
C CYS A 4 17.88 10.88 -8.60
N PRO A 5 18.79 11.66 -7.99
CA PRO A 5 18.48 12.41 -6.78
C PRO A 5 17.24 13.30 -6.98
N LEU A 6 16.38 13.36 -5.97
CA LEU A 6 15.11 14.08 -6.07
C LEU A 6 15.30 15.57 -6.42
N ASP A 7 16.33 16.20 -5.86
CA ASP A 7 16.64 17.61 -6.16
C ASP A 7 17.10 17.79 -7.61
N ALA A 8 17.88 16.85 -8.14
CA ALA A 8 18.29 16.86 -9.54
C ALA A 8 17.09 16.63 -10.46
N LEU A 9 16.20 15.69 -10.12
CA LEU A 9 14.93 15.50 -10.81
C LEU A 9 14.09 16.79 -10.80
N TRP A 10 13.93 17.44 -9.65
CA TRP A 10 13.18 18.69 -9.56
C TRP A 10 13.78 19.80 -10.39
N HIS A 11 15.11 19.96 -10.36
CA HIS A 11 15.79 20.93 -11.20
C HIS A 11 15.54 20.63 -12.68
N ILE A 12 15.76 19.39 -13.12
CA ILE A 12 15.53 18.99 -14.52
C ILE A 12 14.07 19.24 -14.91
N MET A 13 13.12 18.91 -14.05
CA MET A 13 11.69 19.06 -14.34
C MET A 13 11.22 20.51 -14.31
N ALA A 14 11.81 21.35 -13.47
CA ALA A 14 11.56 22.80 -13.45
C ALA A 14 12.07 23.47 -14.75
N PHE A 15 13.11 22.93 -15.37
CA PHE A 15 13.60 23.36 -16.69
C PHE A 15 12.78 22.83 -17.87
N LEU A 16 11.85 21.90 -17.64
CA LEU A 16 11.00 21.28 -18.66
C LEU A 16 9.51 21.69 -18.54
N PRO A 17 9.13 22.98 -18.41
CA PRO A 17 7.71 23.32 -18.35
C PRO A 17 7.00 22.87 -19.63
N SER A 18 5.91 22.11 -19.44
CA SER A 18 4.95 21.61 -20.44
C SER A 18 5.57 21.27 -21.80
N MET A 19 6.25 20.14 -21.90
CA MET A 19 6.58 19.54 -23.20
C MET A 19 5.33 19.16 -24.04
N ASP A 20 4.13 19.50 -23.56
CA ASP A 20 2.86 19.46 -24.30
C ASP A 20 2.60 20.67 -25.22
N LEU A 21 3.48 21.68 -25.27
CA LEU A 21 3.38 22.72 -26.30
C LEU A 21 4.12 22.30 -27.57
N ALA A 22 3.34 22.11 -28.63
CA ALA A 22 3.71 21.78 -30.01
C ALA A 22 4.72 22.73 -30.72
N SER A 23 5.65 23.39 -30.01
CA SER A 23 6.30 24.62 -30.49
C SER A 23 7.84 24.69 -30.44
N CYS A 24 8.59 23.60 -30.27
CA CYS A 24 10.06 23.64 -30.42
C CYS A 24 10.60 22.52 -31.34
N TYR A 25 10.27 22.57 -32.63
CA TYR A 25 10.19 21.39 -33.50
C TYR A 25 11.51 20.66 -33.87
N ALA A 26 12.71 21.23 -33.64
CA ALA A 26 13.99 20.62 -34.07
C ALA A 26 15.02 20.39 -32.94
N LEU A 27 15.27 21.36 -32.06
CA LEU A 27 16.16 21.17 -30.90
C LEU A 27 15.51 20.32 -29.79
N ASN A 28 14.18 20.37 -29.68
CA ASN A 28 13.44 19.70 -28.61
C ASN A 28 13.20 18.21 -28.89
N LYS A 29 13.16 17.75 -30.14
CA LYS A 29 12.94 16.31 -30.40
C LYS A 29 14.09 15.45 -29.87
N SER A 30 15.34 15.86 -30.08
CA SER A 30 16.50 15.11 -29.59
C SER A 30 16.60 15.16 -28.06
N ILE A 31 16.33 16.31 -27.45
CA ILE A 31 16.33 16.46 -25.97
C ILE A 31 15.17 15.69 -25.35
N HIS A 32 13.97 15.79 -25.91
CA HIS A 32 12.80 15.03 -25.48
C HIS A 32 13.01 13.52 -25.66
N SER A 33 13.60 13.08 -26.77
CA SER A 33 13.94 11.68 -27.00
C SER A 33 14.99 11.19 -26.00
N ALA A 34 16.02 12.00 -25.73
CA ALA A 34 17.03 11.67 -24.73
C ALA A 34 16.42 11.62 -23.32
N TRP A 35 15.52 12.55 -23.00
CA TRP A 35 14.82 12.61 -21.73
C TRP A 35 13.87 11.43 -21.54
N THR A 36 13.02 11.12 -22.53
CA THR A 36 12.13 9.97 -22.47
C THR A 36 12.90 8.65 -22.44
N SER A 37 14.02 8.55 -23.16
CA SER A 37 14.94 7.42 -23.04
C SER A 37 15.54 7.32 -21.65
N PHE A 38 15.97 8.43 -21.05
CA PHE A 38 16.49 8.47 -19.69
C PHE A 38 15.42 8.03 -18.67
N LEU A 39 14.22 8.58 -18.78
CA LEU A 39 13.09 8.21 -17.92
C LEU A 39 12.75 6.73 -18.07
N GLY A 40 12.73 6.22 -19.31
CA GLY A 40 12.47 4.80 -19.60
C GLY A 40 13.43 3.82 -18.91
N GLU A 41 14.64 4.27 -18.58
CA GLU A 41 15.63 3.48 -17.85
C GLU A 41 15.53 3.60 -16.32
N MET A 42 14.69 4.50 -15.80
CA MET A 42 14.52 4.66 -14.36
C MET A 42 13.88 3.43 -13.74
N ARG A 43 14.51 2.90 -12.69
CA ARG A 43 14.00 1.76 -11.91
C ARG A 43 13.22 2.19 -10.67
N ILE A 44 13.49 3.38 -10.14
CA ILE A 44 12.88 3.89 -8.91
C ILE A 44 12.40 5.32 -9.18
N ILE A 45 11.12 5.54 -8.96
CA ILE A 45 10.50 6.87 -8.95
C ILE A 45 10.17 7.17 -7.49
N ASN A 46 10.96 8.01 -6.83
CA ASN A 46 10.64 8.48 -5.49
C ASN A 46 10.32 9.96 -5.54
N MET A 47 9.04 10.29 -5.36
CA MET A 47 8.51 11.64 -5.36
C MET A 47 7.72 11.88 -4.07
N SER A 48 8.28 11.43 -2.94
CA SER A 48 7.69 11.64 -1.62
C SER A 48 7.49 13.13 -1.32
N TYR A 49 6.47 13.44 -0.52
CA TYR A 49 6.08 14.79 -0.11
C TYR A 49 5.76 15.71 -1.30
N SER A 50 5.29 15.14 -2.42
CA SER A 50 4.91 15.91 -3.59
C SER A 50 3.66 16.74 -3.32
N LEU A 51 3.69 17.96 -3.86
CA LEU A 51 2.61 18.93 -3.77
C LEU A 51 1.86 18.99 -5.09
N GLU A 52 0.69 19.63 -5.07
CA GLU A 52 -0.14 19.84 -6.27
C GLU A 52 0.63 20.41 -7.47
N LYS A 53 1.54 21.37 -7.23
CA LYS A 53 2.39 21.97 -8.26
C LYS A 53 3.30 20.97 -8.98
N HIS A 54 3.52 19.79 -8.40
CA HIS A 54 4.33 18.71 -8.98
C HIS A 54 3.53 17.71 -9.82
N ARG A 55 2.21 17.87 -9.94
CA ARG A 55 1.32 16.94 -10.67
C ARG A 55 1.82 16.60 -12.07
N HIS A 56 2.21 17.60 -12.85
CA HIS A 56 2.68 17.38 -14.23
C HIS A 56 3.98 16.54 -14.25
N ALA A 57 4.88 16.83 -13.31
CA ALA A 57 6.13 16.11 -13.17
C ALA A 57 5.87 14.64 -12.82
N VAL A 58 5.15 14.37 -11.73
CA VAL A 58 4.84 12.99 -11.30
C VAL A 58 4.16 12.21 -12.43
N THR A 59 3.20 12.82 -13.13
CA THR A 59 2.51 12.21 -14.28
C THR A 59 3.49 11.86 -15.41
N THR A 60 4.42 12.75 -15.72
CA THR A 60 5.42 12.53 -16.78
C THR A 60 6.35 11.38 -16.41
N LEU A 61 6.80 11.30 -15.16
CA LEU A 61 7.66 10.21 -14.69
C LEU A 61 6.95 8.87 -14.81
N VAL A 62 5.76 8.72 -14.24
CA VAL A 62 5.03 7.44 -14.29
C VAL A 62 4.64 7.07 -15.72
N ARG A 63 4.40 8.06 -16.59
CA ARG A 63 4.05 7.80 -17.99
C ARG A 63 5.22 7.23 -18.79
N HIS A 64 6.44 7.69 -18.54
CA HIS A 64 7.60 7.38 -19.39
C HIS A 64 8.58 6.39 -18.77
N ALA A 65 8.56 6.19 -17.46
CA ALA A 65 9.44 5.25 -16.78
C ALA A 65 8.96 3.79 -16.90
N SER A 66 9.06 3.24 -18.10
CA SER A 66 8.58 1.89 -18.43
C SER A 66 9.30 0.76 -17.67
N ARG A 67 10.55 0.98 -17.24
CA ARG A 67 11.33 0.03 -16.42
C ARG A 67 11.23 0.28 -14.92
N ALA A 68 10.32 1.16 -14.49
CA ALA A 68 10.13 1.44 -13.08
C ALA A 68 9.70 0.16 -12.35
N ARG A 69 10.48 -0.18 -11.33
CA ARG A 69 10.22 -1.26 -10.38
C ARG A 69 9.55 -0.74 -9.12
N GLN A 70 9.81 0.51 -8.75
CA GLN A 70 9.29 1.10 -7.53
C GLN A 70 8.75 2.50 -7.78
N VAL A 71 7.56 2.78 -7.25
CA VAL A 71 6.96 4.13 -7.25
C VAL A 71 6.59 4.50 -5.81
N VAL A 72 7.20 5.56 -5.31
CA VAL A 72 7.06 6.02 -3.91
C VAL A 72 6.57 7.47 -3.92
N LEU A 73 5.38 7.67 -3.36
CA LEU A 73 4.65 8.94 -3.29
C LEU A 73 4.26 9.28 -1.84
N THR A 74 5.00 8.74 -0.87
CA THR A 74 4.74 8.88 0.56
C THR A 74 4.58 10.33 0.99
N GLY A 75 3.58 10.66 1.81
CA GLY A 75 3.36 12.00 2.36
C GLY A 75 2.81 13.03 1.37
N SER A 76 2.44 12.62 0.16
CA SER A 76 1.97 13.51 -0.91
C SER A 76 0.47 13.85 -0.82
N HIS A 77 -0.04 14.07 0.39
CA HIS A 77 -1.46 14.24 0.73
C HIS A 77 -2.17 15.42 0.04
N THR A 78 -1.44 16.41 -0.46
CA THR A 78 -2.05 17.52 -1.24
C THR A 78 -2.22 17.16 -2.71
N LEU A 79 -1.41 16.23 -3.23
CA LEU A 79 -1.38 15.81 -4.63
C LEU A 79 -2.23 14.54 -4.86
N ILE A 80 -2.07 13.54 -4.00
CA ILE A 80 -2.69 12.21 -4.14
C ILE A 80 -4.11 12.26 -3.57
N THR A 81 -5.05 12.37 -4.51
CA THR A 81 -6.51 12.29 -4.30
C THR A 81 -7.05 11.08 -5.07
N ASP A 82 -8.28 10.66 -4.78
CA ASP A 82 -8.95 9.58 -5.52
C ASP A 82 -8.97 9.86 -7.03
N THR A 83 -9.33 11.09 -7.40
CA THR A 83 -9.37 11.53 -8.80
C THR A 83 -8.03 11.43 -9.50
N TYR A 84 -6.94 11.81 -8.83
CA TYR A 84 -5.62 11.78 -9.44
C TYR A 84 -5.04 10.37 -9.49
N PHE A 85 -5.15 9.64 -8.38
CA PHE A 85 -4.59 8.30 -8.29
C PHE A 85 -5.35 7.36 -9.22
N ASN A 86 -6.66 7.22 -9.04
CA ASN A 86 -7.47 6.27 -9.81
C ASN A 86 -7.67 6.73 -11.25
N GLY A 87 -7.83 8.04 -11.48
CA GLY A 87 -8.10 8.58 -12.82
C GLY A 87 -6.87 8.81 -13.69
N THR A 88 -5.66 8.92 -13.11
CA THR A 88 -4.44 9.23 -13.88
C THR A 88 -3.29 8.30 -13.56
N LEU A 89 -2.87 8.19 -12.30
CA LEU A 89 -1.67 7.42 -11.94
C LEU A 89 -1.87 5.92 -12.22
N ALA A 90 -3.00 5.35 -11.78
CA ALA A 90 -3.32 3.95 -11.98
C ALA A 90 -3.30 3.57 -13.47
N VAL A 91 -3.75 4.44 -14.37
CA VAL A 91 -3.71 4.20 -15.84
C VAL A 91 -2.29 3.91 -16.35
N TYR A 92 -1.28 4.55 -15.76
CA TYR A 92 0.12 4.33 -16.12
C TYR A 92 0.76 3.20 -15.32
N LEU A 93 0.51 3.14 -14.00
CA LEU A 93 1.02 2.07 -13.14
C LEU A 93 0.56 0.69 -13.60
N ASN A 94 -0.68 0.58 -14.06
CA ASN A 94 -1.25 -0.68 -14.54
C ASN A 94 -0.57 -1.23 -15.81
N LYS A 95 0.17 -0.38 -16.53
CA LYS A 95 0.90 -0.73 -17.76
C LYS A 95 2.38 -1.01 -17.51
N MET A 96 2.84 -0.91 -16.26
CA MET A 96 4.25 -1.16 -15.92
C MET A 96 4.48 -2.66 -15.70
N ASP A 97 5.15 -3.30 -16.65
CA ASP A 97 5.44 -4.74 -16.62
C ASP A 97 6.56 -5.15 -15.64
N HIS A 98 7.19 -4.16 -14.97
CA HIS A 98 8.28 -4.38 -14.03
C HIS A 98 7.98 -3.85 -12.62
N LEU A 99 6.80 -3.28 -12.39
CA LEU A 99 6.43 -2.61 -11.15
C LEU A 99 6.21 -3.63 -10.03
N VAL A 100 7.12 -3.67 -9.05
CA VAL A 100 7.06 -4.60 -7.92
C VAL A 100 6.65 -3.93 -6.61
N HIS A 101 6.79 -2.60 -6.50
CA HIS A 101 6.49 -1.86 -5.28
C HIS A 101 5.80 -0.53 -5.55
N VAL A 102 4.72 -0.26 -4.81
CA VAL A 102 4.07 1.06 -4.75
C VAL A 102 3.89 1.49 -3.30
N SER A 103 4.21 2.74 -3.00
CA SER A 103 3.87 3.37 -1.73
C SER A 103 3.15 4.69 -1.96
N VAL A 104 1.95 4.81 -1.38
CA VAL A 104 1.19 6.06 -1.23
C VAL A 104 0.86 6.31 0.23
N SER A 105 1.75 5.90 1.14
CA SER A 105 1.55 6.09 2.58
C SER A 105 1.41 7.57 2.94
N TYR A 106 0.62 7.88 3.97
CA TYR A 106 0.29 9.22 4.45
C TYR A 106 -0.36 10.12 3.39
N CYS A 107 -1.08 9.53 2.43
CA CYS A 107 -1.94 10.25 1.50
C CYS A 107 -3.37 10.31 2.06
N THR A 108 -3.58 11.16 3.06
CA THR A 108 -4.81 11.21 3.89
C THR A 108 -6.09 11.61 3.17
N LYS A 109 -6.00 12.11 1.92
CA LYS A 109 -7.17 12.44 1.09
C LYS A 109 -7.65 11.27 0.22
N LEU A 110 -6.98 10.13 0.30
CA LEU A 110 -7.34 8.94 -0.46
C LEU A 110 -8.42 8.18 0.31
N SER A 111 -9.63 8.12 -0.26
CA SER A 111 -10.75 7.35 0.26
C SER A 111 -10.97 6.04 -0.49
N GLU A 112 -10.58 6.00 -1.77
CA GLU A 112 -10.68 4.83 -2.63
C GLU A 112 -9.35 4.61 -3.38
N LEU A 113 -8.88 3.36 -3.45
CA LEU A 113 -7.73 2.99 -4.27
C LEU A 113 -8.07 1.83 -5.20
N LEU A 114 -7.86 2.06 -6.50
CA LEU A 114 -8.01 1.07 -7.56
C LEU A 114 -6.66 0.86 -8.23
N LEU A 115 -6.15 -0.37 -8.20
CA LEU A 115 -4.85 -0.71 -8.81
C LEU A 115 -4.86 -2.13 -9.40
N SER A 116 -4.43 -2.24 -10.65
CA SER A 116 -4.35 -3.50 -11.38
C SER A 116 -2.94 -3.66 -11.93
N SER A 117 -2.15 -4.57 -11.38
CA SER A 117 -0.77 -4.76 -11.83
C SER A 117 -0.39 -6.24 -11.82
N PRO A 118 0.05 -6.79 -12.96
CA PRO A 118 0.41 -8.21 -13.06
C PRO A 118 1.69 -8.55 -12.30
N THR A 119 2.50 -7.54 -11.95
CA THR A 119 3.84 -7.74 -11.36
C THR A 119 4.02 -7.17 -9.96
N LEU A 120 3.01 -6.44 -9.43
CA LEU A 120 3.11 -5.84 -8.12
C LEU A 120 3.20 -6.90 -7.02
N GLU A 121 4.25 -6.83 -6.21
CA GLU A 121 4.53 -7.76 -5.11
C GLU A 121 4.22 -7.11 -3.75
N SER A 122 4.36 -5.79 -3.63
CA SER A 122 4.16 -5.05 -2.38
C SER A 122 3.46 -3.70 -2.55
N LEU A 123 2.52 -3.41 -1.64
CA LEU A 123 1.76 -2.16 -1.60
C LEU A 123 1.73 -1.56 -0.19
N HIS A 124 2.13 -0.30 -0.06
CA HIS A 124 2.20 0.42 1.22
C HIS A 124 1.23 1.62 1.27
N LEU A 125 0.25 1.52 2.15
CA LEU A 125 -0.86 2.47 2.35
C LEU A 125 -0.90 3.08 3.75
N SER A 126 0.16 2.91 4.56
CA SER A 126 0.18 3.35 5.96
C SER A 126 -0.28 4.80 6.12
N GLY A 127 -1.17 5.09 7.06
CA GLY A 127 -1.63 6.45 7.36
C GLY A 127 -2.60 7.05 6.34
N CYS A 128 -3.15 6.26 5.41
CA CYS A 128 -4.33 6.65 4.63
C CYS A 128 -5.59 6.42 5.49
N ASP A 129 -5.89 7.35 6.38
CA ASP A 129 -6.91 7.22 7.42
C ASP A 129 -8.35 7.32 6.90
N GLN A 130 -8.56 8.02 5.78
CA GLN A 130 -9.84 8.11 5.07
C GLN A 130 -10.09 6.94 4.10
N LEU A 131 -9.11 6.05 3.88
CA LEU A 131 -9.23 4.94 2.94
C LEU A 131 -10.30 3.96 3.44
N THR A 132 -11.42 3.87 2.74
CA THR A 132 -12.52 2.95 3.01
C THR A 132 -12.52 1.76 2.06
N ASP A 133 -12.17 2.01 0.80
CA ASP A 133 -12.31 1.05 -0.30
C ASP A 133 -10.95 0.78 -0.98
N LEU A 134 -10.60 -0.50 -1.10
CA LEU A 134 -9.36 -0.95 -1.71
C LEU A 134 -9.66 -2.09 -2.70
N GLU A 135 -9.60 -1.77 -3.99
CA GLU A 135 -9.82 -2.71 -5.09
C GLU A 135 -8.50 -3.03 -5.78
N LEU A 136 -8.08 -4.30 -5.70
CA LEU A 136 -6.78 -4.77 -6.17
C LEU A 136 -6.93 -5.94 -7.12
N GLN A 137 -6.41 -5.77 -8.34
CA GLN A 137 -6.22 -6.84 -9.32
C GLN A 137 -4.72 -7.10 -9.49
N CYS A 138 -4.09 -7.62 -8.44
CA CYS A 138 -2.64 -7.79 -8.37
C CYS A 138 -2.29 -9.25 -7.98
N PRO A 139 -2.22 -10.19 -8.95
CA PRO A 139 -2.10 -11.62 -8.67
C PRO A 139 -0.78 -12.03 -8.00
N ARG A 140 0.26 -11.18 -8.07
CA ARG A 140 1.56 -11.40 -7.41
C ARG A 140 1.71 -10.70 -6.07
N LEU A 141 0.70 -9.95 -5.64
CA LEU A 141 0.77 -9.18 -4.40
C LEU A 141 0.84 -10.14 -3.22
N ASN A 142 1.97 -10.10 -2.53
CA ASN A 142 2.24 -10.96 -1.38
C ASN A 142 2.43 -10.15 -0.07
N SER A 143 2.67 -8.84 -0.17
CA SER A 143 2.82 -7.94 0.97
C SER A 143 1.90 -6.73 0.87
N LEU A 144 1.03 -6.57 1.88
CA LEU A 144 0.14 -5.41 1.99
C LEU A 144 0.33 -4.75 3.36
N THR A 145 0.58 -3.45 3.36
CA THR A 145 0.69 -2.65 4.59
C THR A 145 -0.36 -1.55 4.62
N CYS A 146 -1.31 -1.65 5.56
CA CYS A 146 -2.38 -0.69 5.81
C CYS A 146 -2.38 -0.23 7.28
N ALA A 147 -1.19 0.07 7.82
CA ALA A 147 -1.09 0.58 9.19
C ALA A 147 -1.81 1.93 9.32
N TRP A 148 -2.59 2.12 10.38
CA TRP A 148 -3.36 3.34 10.68
C TRP A 148 -4.41 3.71 9.62
N CYS A 149 -4.80 2.76 8.76
CA CYS A 149 -5.94 2.90 7.86
C CYS A 149 -7.24 2.59 8.61
N ARG A 150 -7.64 3.49 9.52
CA ARG A 150 -8.74 3.26 10.47
C ARG A 150 -10.09 2.99 9.79
N SER A 151 -10.39 3.69 8.70
CA SER A 151 -11.69 3.56 8.01
C SER A 151 -11.77 2.36 7.06
N LEU A 152 -10.72 1.55 6.96
CA LEU A 152 -10.59 0.53 5.93
C LEU A 152 -11.58 -0.62 6.12
N ASN A 153 -12.45 -0.80 5.14
CA ASN A 153 -13.44 -1.87 5.13
C ASN A 153 -12.87 -3.11 4.43
N VAL A 154 -12.23 -3.94 5.23
CA VAL A 154 -11.57 -5.20 4.85
C VAL A 154 -12.38 -6.19 3.98
N PRO A 155 -13.72 -6.31 4.07
CA PRO A 155 -14.53 -7.19 3.21
C PRO A 155 -14.44 -6.87 1.71
N LYS A 156 -13.87 -5.71 1.32
CA LYS A 156 -13.70 -5.31 -0.08
C LYS A 156 -12.29 -5.48 -0.64
N PHE A 157 -11.32 -5.97 0.14
CA PHE A 157 -10.01 -6.39 -0.41
C PHE A 157 -10.11 -7.47 -1.50
N VAL A 158 -11.29 -8.09 -1.61
CA VAL A 158 -11.54 -9.24 -2.45
C VAL A 158 -12.76 -8.91 -3.31
N THR A 159 -12.53 -8.50 -4.55
CA THR A 159 -13.64 -8.34 -5.51
C THR A 159 -13.40 -9.10 -6.81
N SER A 160 -14.32 -10.04 -7.03
CA SER A 160 -14.85 -10.61 -8.28
C SER A 160 -14.12 -11.72 -9.05
N SER A 161 -12.82 -12.00 -8.92
CA SER A 161 -12.25 -13.13 -9.68
C SER A 161 -11.00 -13.83 -9.13
N ASP A 162 -10.11 -13.16 -8.41
CA ASP A 162 -8.89 -13.80 -7.89
C ASP A 162 -8.61 -13.41 -6.44
N VAL A 163 -8.39 -14.41 -5.58
CA VAL A 163 -7.95 -14.22 -4.20
C VAL A 163 -6.48 -13.76 -4.22
N PRO A 164 -6.13 -12.62 -3.60
CA PRO A 164 -4.73 -12.19 -3.56
C PRO A 164 -3.89 -13.16 -2.73
N ASN A 165 -2.72 -13.53 -3.23
CA ASN A 165 -1.81 -14.48 -2.59
C ASN A 165 -0.95 -13.81 -1.50
N LEU A 166 -1.61 -13.11 -0.57
CA LEU A 166 -0.96 -12.35 0.50
C LEU A 166 -0.29 -13.29 1.49
N THR A 167 1.03 -13.19 1.62
CA THR A 167 1.80 -13.89 2.66
C THR A 167 2.04 -13.00 3.88
N GLN A 168 2.07 -11.68 3.69
CA GLN A 168 2.32 -10.68 4.72
C GLN A 168 1.23 -9.61 4.72
N LEU A 169 0.64 -9.38 5.89
CA LEU A 169 -0.36 -8.35 6.09
C LEU A 169 -0.10 -7.55 7.36
N VAL A 170 -0.08 -6.22 7.23
CA VAL A 170 0.08 -5.29 8.36
C VAL A 170 -1.15 -4.39 8.47
N LEU A 171 -1.84 -4.49 9.60
CA LEU A 171 -3.05 -3.75 9.97
C LEU A 171 -2.88 -3.02 11.32
N THR A 172 -1.66 -2.62 11.67
CA THR A 172 -1.40 -1.90 12.92
C THR A 172 -2.33 -0.70 13.08
N GLY A 173 -3.01 -0.53 14.22
CA GLY A 173 -3.87 0.63 14.48
C GLY A 173 -5.13 0.67 13.62
N TRP A 174 -5.52 -0.45 13.02
CA TRP A 174 -6.79 -0.59 12.31
C TRP A 174 -7.97 -0.64 13.30
N ASP A 175 -9.06 0.05 12.98
CA ASP A 175 -10.23 0.20 13.85
C ASP A 175 -11.52 0.27 13.00
N PRO A 176 -12.06 -0.88 12.55
CA PRO A 176 -13.19 -0.90 11.64
C PRO A 176 -14.45 -0.34 12.32
N THR A 177 -14.90 0.82 11.84
CA THR A 177 -15.89 1.70 12.50
C THR A 177 -17.34 1.18 12.54
N ALA A 178 -17.63 -0.02 12.02
CA ALA A 178 -19.01 -0.53 11.86
C ALA A 178 -19.29 -1.94 12.42
N ALA A 179 -18.27 -2.77 12.63
CA ALA A 179 -18.43 -4.11 13.20
C ALA A 179 -17.16 -4.52 13.94
N SER A 180 -17.28 -5.35 14.99
CA SER A 180 -16.13 -5.73 15.80
C SER A 180 -14.99 -6.25 14.92
N ALA A 181 -13.77 -5.79 15.15
CA ALA A 181 -12.57 -6.21 14.40
C ALA A 181 -12.45 -7.74 14.31
N ASN A 182 -13.01 -8.47 15.29
CA ASN A 182 -13.09 -9.93 15.33
C ASN A 182 -13.74 -10.54 14.07
N VAL A 183 -14.88 -10.02 13.62
CA VAL A 183 -15.61 -10.57 12.45
C VAL A 183 -14.82 -10.32 11.18
N HIS A 184 -14.22 -9.14 11.08
CA HIS A 184 -13.48 -8.74 9.90
C HIS A 184 -12.15 -9.47 9.76
N VAL A 185 -11.40 -9.69 10.84
CA VAL A 185 -10.13 -10.44 10.79
C VAL A 185 -10.36 -11.92 10.46
N ASP A 186 -11.44 -12.50 11.00
CA ASP A 186 -11.84 -13.87 10.74
C ASP A 186 -12.24 -14.07 9.26
N HIS A 187 -13.02 -13.13 8.72
CA HIS A 187 -13.34 -13.11 7.30
C HIS A 187 -12.07 -12.94 6.45
N LEU A 188 -11.20 -11.98 6.80
CA LEU A 188 -9.96 -11.72 6.08
C LEU A 188 -9.10 -12.98 5.96
N LEU A 189 -8.84 -13.67 7.08
CA LEU A 189 -7.94 -14.82 7.09
C LEU A 189 -8.52 -16.03 6.37
N ARG A 190 -9.86 -16.14 6.29
CA ARG A 190 -10.51 -17.11 5.40
C ARG A 190 -10.36 -16.75 3.95
N THR A 191 -10.48 -15.47 3.61
CA THR A 191 -10.39 -15.03 2.22
C THR A 191 -8.95 -14.97 1.72
N CYS A 192 -7.98 -14.75 2.59
CA CYS A 192 -6.55 -14.77 2.29
C CYS A 192 -5.85 -15.91 3.06
N PRO A 193 -6.09 -17.18 2.67
CA PRO A 193 -5.63 -18.35 3.42
C PRO A 193 -4.12 -18.62 3.30
N THR A 194 -3.36 -17.75 2.62
CA THR A 194 -1.91 -17.86 2.46
C THR A 194 -1.13 -16.92 3.36
N VAL A 195 -1.82 -16.11 4.18
CA VAL A 195 -1.18 -15.18 5.13
C VAL A 195 -0.39 -15.96 6.17
N THR A 196 0.92 -15.74 6.19
CA THR A 196 1.86 -16.37 7.14
C THR A 196 2.30 -15.39 8.23
N PHE A 197 2.32 -14.10 7.93
CA PHE A 197 2.62 -13.02 8.85
C PHE A 197 1.45 -12.04 8.96
N LEU A 198 0.97 -11.80 10.17
CA LEU A 198 -0.07 -10.82 10.47
C LEU A 198 0.41 -9.86 11.57
N ASN A 199 0.39 -8.55 11.31
CA ASN A 199 0.57 -7.56 12.35
C ASN A 199 -0.73 -6.82 12.62
N VAL A 200 -1.26 -6.98 13.83
CA VAL A 200 -2.50 -6.34 14.30
C VAL A 200 -2.28 -5.67 15.66
N SER A 201 -1.06 -5.17 15.89
CA SER A 201 -0.77 -4.28 17.01
C SER A 201 -1.69 -3.05 16.98
N ASN A 202 -2.08 -2.56 18.15
CA ASN A 202 -2.98 -1.42 18.36
C ASN A 202 -4.38 -1.62 17.74
N VAL A 203 -4.82 -2.87 17.60
CA VAL A 203 -6.18 -3.22 17.18
C VAL A 203 -6.93 -3.82 18.36
N SER A 204 -8.15 -3.35 18.61
CA SER A 204 -9.01 -3.87 19.68
C SER A 204 -9.68 -5.18 19.25
N PHE A 205 -9.29 -6.29 19.89
CA PHE A 205 -9.94 -7.61 19.73
C PHE A 205 -10.49 -8.14 21.04
N SER A 206 -11.48 -9.01 20.96
CA SER A 206 -11.86 -9.89 22.08
C SER A 206 -11.17 -11.26 21.98
N ASN A 207 -11.40 -12.13 22.96
CA ASN A 207 -10.99 -13.54 22.87
C ASN A 207 -11.48 -14.23 21.58
N ALA A 208 -12.65 -13.85 21.07
CA ALA A 208 -13.14 -14.37 19.78
C ALA A 208 -12.24 -13.99 18.60
N GLY A 209 -11.68 -12.77 18.60
CA GLY A 209 -10.71 -12.33 17.60
C GLY A 209 -9.39 -13.10 17.69
N LEU A 210 -8.89 -13.37 18.91
CA LEU A 210 -7.74 -14.26 19.08
C LEU A 210 -8.01 -15.64 18.47
N HIS A 211 -9.14 -16.26 18.80
CA HIS A 211 -9.48 -17.58 18.26
C HIS A 211 -9.57 -17.59 16.73
N ALA A 212 -10.17 -16.57 16.13
CA ALA A 212 -10.23 -16.41 14.67
C ALA A 212 -8.83 -16.34 14.05
N ILE A 213 -7.93 -15.56 14.64
CA ILE A 213 -6.54 -15.43 14.17
C ILE A 213 -5.81 -16.77 14.27
N PHE A 214 -5.89 -17.45 15.42
CA PHE A 214 -5.22 -18.74 15.63
C PHE A 214 -5.88 -19.93 14.91
N ALA A 215 -7.09 -19.76 14.36
CA ALA A 215 -7.73 -20.74 13.49
C ALA A 215 -7.10 -20.78 12.08
N SER A 216 -6.38 -19.74 11.66
CA SER A 216 -5.68 -19.72 10.36
C SER A 216 -4.56 -20.76 10.33
N SER A 217 -4.65 -21.73 9.42
CA SER A 217 -3.69 -22.83 9.29
C SER A 217 -2.34 -22.40 8.67
N SER A 218 -2.33 -21.32 7.87
CA SER A 218 -1.13 -20.78 7.23
C SER A 218 -0.32 -19.86 8.13
N LEU A 219 -0.95 -19.27 9.15
CA LEU A 219 -0.30 -18.30 10.03
C LEU A 219 0.91 -18.93 10.73
N ARG A 220 2.01 -18.20 10.77
CA ARG A 220 3.29 -18.58 11.41
C ARG A 220 3.82 -17.51 12.34
N SER A 221 3.49 -16.24 12.10
CA SER A 221 3.89 -15.13 12.95
C SER A 221 2.75 -14.15 13.10
N VAL A 222 2.48 -13.74 14.35
CA VAL A 222 1.50 -12.71 14.67
C VAL A 222 2.07 -11.69 15.65
N VAL A 223 1.75 -10.43 15.40
CA VAL A 223 2.12 -9.31 16.28
C VAL A 223 0.86 -8.72 16.92
N PHE A 224 0.82 -8.69 18.24
CA PHE A 224 -0.19 -8.01 19.05
C PHE A 224 0.45 -6.89 19.85
N SER A 225 -0.38 -5.98 20.38
CA SER A 225 0.07 -5.08 21.44
C SER A 225 0.14 -5.81 22.77
N GLN A 226 0.99 -5.34 23.68
CA GLN A 226 0.85 -5.70 25.08
C GLN A 226 -0.52 -5.24 25.62
N PRO A 227 -1.11 -5.96 26.60
CA PRO A 227 -2.27 -5.47 27.31
C PRO A 227 -2.01 -4.06 27.87
N GLN A 228 -2.96 -3.15 27.74
CA GLN A 228 -2.84 -1.75 28.18
C GLN A 228 -1.84 -0.88 27.41
N ALA A 229 -1.25 -1.39 26.33
CA ALA A 229 -0.39 -0.59 25.45
C ALA A 229 -1.17 0.22 24.41
N ASN A 230 -2.48 -0.03 24.22
CA ASN A 230 -3.26 0.74 23.27
C ASN A 230 -3.73 2.06 23.90
N VAL A 231 -3.25 3.18 23.37
CA VAL A 231 -3.60 4.53 23.85
C VAL A 231 -5.06 4.90 23.53
N TRP A 232 -5.71 4.19 22.60
CA TRP A 232 -7.02 4.58 22.07
C TRP A 232 -8.16 3.67 22.56
N VAL A 233 -8.05 2.35 22.37
CA VAL A 233 -9.04 1.37 22.85
C VAL A 233 -8.34 0.01 23.05
N ASP A 234 -8.23 -0.47 24.28
CA ASP A 234 -7.73 -1.82 24.52
C ASP A 234 -8.70 -2.87 23.98
N GLY A 235 -8.15 -3.98 23.47
CA GLY A 235 -8.91 -5.20 23.28
C GLY A 235 -9.39 -5.77 24.61
N THR A 236 -10.39 -6.65 24.58
CA THR A 236 -10.87 -7.39 25.75
C THR A 236 -10.27 -8.78 25.88
N TRP A 237 -9.25 -9.12 25.08
CA TRP A 237 -8.58 -10.41 25.17
C TRP A 237 -7.66 -10.50 26.40
N SER A 238 -7.44 -11.72 26.92
CA SER A 238 -6.62 -11.97 28.12
C SER A 238 -5.32 -12.71 27.82
N LEU A 239 -4.30 -12.51 28.66
CA LEU A 239 -3.05 -13.28 28.59
C LEU A 239 -3.28 -14.78 28.77
N GLU A 240 -4.22 -15.17 29.64
CA GLU A 240 -4.60 -16.56 29.85
C GLU A 240 -5.11 -17.21 28.54
N GLU A 241 -5.97 -16.50 27.81
CA GLU A 241 -6.50 -17.01 26.54
C GLU A 241 -5.43 -17.03 25.44
N LEU A 242 -4.57 -16.01 25.40
CA LEU A 242 -3.44 -15.99 24.48
C LEU A 242 -2.51 -17.20 24.72
N ASP A 243 -2.19 -17.52 25.98
CA ASP A 243 -1.36 -18.66 26.33
C ASP A 243 -2.06 -20.01 26.04
N ALA A 244 -3.38 -20.08 26.17
CA ALA A 244 -4.16 -21.23 25.71
C ALA A 244 -4.04 -21.41 24.18
N CYS A 245 -4.17 -20.33 23.41
CA CYS A 245 -3.99 -20.35 21.95
C CYS A 245 -2.57 -20.77 21.54
N ARG A 246 -1.53 -20.22 22.20
CA ARG A 246 -0.12 -20.57 21.96
C ARG A 246 0.18 -22.05 22.24
N ARG A 247 -0.41 -22.63 23.29
CA ARG A 247 -0.28 -24.06 23.58
C ARG A 247 -0.91 -24.94 22.49
N ARG A 248 -2.02 -24.49 21.90
CA ARG A 248 -2.70 -25.21 20.79
C ARG A 248 -1.99 -25.06 19.45
N ARG A 249 -1.30 -23.94 19.24
CA ARG A 249 -0.57 -23.59 18.01
C ARG A 249 0.86 -23.14 18.33
N PRO A 250 1.72 -24.07 18.81
CA PRO A 250 3.11 -23.75 19.16
C PRO A 250 3.97 -23.39 17.93
N ASP A 251 3.47 -23.69 16.73
CA ASP A 251 4.07 -23.32 15.45
C ASP A 251 3.93 -21.83 15.11
N VAL A 252 3.06 -21.09 15.82
CA VAL A 252 2.83 -19.66 15.61
C VAL A 252 3.69 -18.85 16.57
N GLN A 253 4.66 -18.11 16.04
CA GLN A 253 5.43 -17.12 16.78
C GLN A 253 4.53 -15.93 17.13
N VAL A 254 4.47 -15.58 18.41
CA VAL A 254 3.73 -14.42 18.90
C VAL A 254 4.72 -13.36 19.38
N LEU A 255 4.61 -12.16 18.84
CA LEU A 255 5.35 -10.98 19.28
C LEU A 255 4.38 -10.01 19.98
N LEU A 256 4.74 -9.52 21.17
CA LEU A 256 4.00 -8.49 21.89
C LEU A 256 4.82 -7.20 21.88
N LEU A 257 4.28 -6.15 21.26
CA LEU A 257 4.88 -4.82 21.17
C LEU A 257 4.25 -3.82 22.14
#